data_AF-V9G2I5-F1
#
_entry.id   AF-V9G2I5-F1
#
_cell.length_a   1.000
_cell.length_b   1.000
_cell.length_c   1.000
_cell.angle_alpha   90.00
_cell.angle_beta   90.00
_cell.angle_gamma   90.00
#
_symmetry.space_group_name_H-M   'P 1'
#
loop_
_entity.id
_entity.type
_entity.pdbx_description
1 polymer ?
#
loop_
_entity_poly.entity_id
_entity_poly.type
_entity_poly.pdbx_seq_one_letter_code
_entity_poly.pdbx_strand_id
1 'polypeptide(L)'
;MSEKAIYEKDVLRDEFPDARQLLCQWHALTWLNKLVTRLAPGVKEDAKSLMRDLVYAKSSAAYEELKATLPRLLGDNSSHKLYKTFVDNWDLFQDEWVTYKRGDVPHLTNNTNNRIESQWGKLRTLSRTLTPLTSFFQR
;
A
#
# COMPACT_ATOMS: atom_id res chain seq x y z
N MET A 1 -3.29 4.65 -0.94
CA MET A 1 -3.99 4.62 0.35
C MET A 1 -5.41 5.12 0.13
N SER A 2 -6.41 4.72 0.92
CA SER A 2 -7.77 5.30 0.87
C SER A 2 -7.93 6.36 1.96
N GLU A 3 -8.91 7.25 1.83
CA GLU A 3 -9.21 8.29 2.84
C GLU A 3 -9.41 7.71 4.25
N LYS A 4 -10.13 6.59 4.36
CA LYS A 4 -10.32 5.89 5.63
C LYS A 4 -8.99 5.43 6.25
N ALA A 5 -8.07 4.93 5.43
CA ALA A 5 -6.75 4.50 5.90
C ALA A 5 -5.88 5.69 6.33
N ILE A 6 -6.12 6.89 5.77
CA ILE A 6 -5.46 8.14 6.20
C ILE A 6 -5.98 8.56 7.58
N TYR A 7 -7.30 8.57 7.79
CA TYR A 7 -7.89 8.92 9.09
C TYR A 7 -7.46 7.99 10.23
N GLU A 8 -7.49 6.68 10.00
CA GLU A 8 -7.01 5.70 11.00
C GLU A 8 -5.52 5.90 11.33
N LYS A 9 -4.74 6.43 10.38
CA LYS A 9 -3.32 6.75 10.55
C LYS A 9 -3.11 7.87 11.55
N ASP A 10 -3.94 8.91 11.47
CA ASP A 10 -3.82 10.10 12.32
C ASP A 10 -4.08 9.74 13.79
N VAL A 11 -5.11 8.93 14.05
CA VAL A 11 -5.41 8.42 15.40
C VAL A 11 -4.22 7.66 16.00
N LEU A 12 -3.60 6.76 15.24
CA LEU A 12 -2.44 6.00 15.72
C LEU A 12 -1.21 6.89 15.97
N ARG A 13 -1.09 8.00 15.25
CA ARG A 13 -0.01 8.97 15.45
C ARG A 13 -0.23 9.79 16.72
N ASP A 14 -1.48 10.13 17.04
CA ASP A 14 -1.81 10.86 18.26
C ASP A 14 -1.56 10.00 19.51
N GLU A 15 -1.92 8.71 19.46
CA GLU A 15 -1.74 7.78 20.58
C GLU A 15 -0.28 7.29 20.74
N PHE A 16 0.47 7.19 19.64
CA PHE A 16 1.86 6.70 19.63
C PHE A 16 2.77 7.62 18.80
N PRO A 17 3.06 8.85 19.26
CA PRO A 17 3.77 9.85 18.48
C PRO A 17 5.21 9.44 18.13
N ASP A 18 5.85 8.64 18.97
CA ASP A 18 7.21 8.14 18.77
C ASP A 18 7.26 6.89 17.88
N ALA A 19 6.11 6.30 17.54
CA ALA A 19 6.04 5.10 16.72
C ALA A 19 5.98 5.46 15.23
N ARG A 20 6.95 4.96 14.46
CA ARG A 20 6.91 5.06 13.00
C ARG A 20 5.96 4.02 12.42
N GLN A 21 4.87 4.48 11.82
CA GLN A 21 3.93 3.61 11.12
C GLN A 21 4.56 3.11 9.81
N LEU A 22 4.63 1.79 9.62
CA LEU A 22 5.13 1.19 8.40
C LEU A 22 4.01 0.43 7.71
N LEU A 23 3.85 0.68 6.42
CA LEU A 23 2.94 -0.10 5.59
C LEU A 23 3.63 -1.40 5.15
N CYS A 24 2.86 -2.49 5.10
CA CYS A 24 3.32 -3.71 4.49
C CYS A 24 3.57 -3.50 2.99
N GLN A 25 4.79 -3.77 2.52
CA GLN A 25 5.18 -3.56 1.12
C GLN A 25 4.36 -4.41 0.14
N TRP A 26 4.01 -5.63 0.53
CA TRP A 26 3.16 -6.50 -0.30
C TRP A 26 1.76 -5.91 -0.49
N HIS A 27 1.17 -5.36 0.59
CA HIS A 27 -0.12 -4.68 0.50
C HIS A 27 -0.02 -3.37 -0.28
N ALA A 28 1.03 -2.57 -0.05
CA ALA A 28 1.29 -1.36 -0.81
C ALA A 28 1.35 -1.66 -2.31
N LEU A 29 2.15 -2.65 -2.71
CA LEU A 29 2.27 -3.09 -4.09
C LEU A 29 0.94 -3.62 -4.66
N THR A 30 0.21 -4.45 -3.90
CA THR A 30 -1.12 -4.95 -4.30
C THR A 30 -2.08 -3.80 -4.59
N TRP A 31 -2.10 -2.76 -3.75
CA TRP A 31 -2.95 -1.60 -3.95
C TRP A 31 -2.52 -0.74 -5.13
N LEU A 32 -1.23 -0.47 -5.28
CA LEU A 32 -0.69 0.25 -6.44
C LEU A 32 -1.02 -0.49 -7.74
N ASN A 33 -0.91 -1.82 -7.76
CA ASN A 33 -1.28 -2.64 -8.91
C ASN A 33 -2.77 -2.57 -9.25
N LYS A 34 -3.66 -2.49 -8.24
CA LYS A 34 -5.10 -2.24 -8.46
C LYS A 34 -5.33 -0.85 -9.04
N LEU A 35 -4.62 0.16 -8.56
CA LEU A 35 -4.71 1.53 -9.04
C LEU A 35 -4.29 1.62 -10.52
N VAL A 36 -3.14 1.03 -10.87
CA VAL A 36 -2.66 0.91 -12.26
C VAL A 36 -3.70 0.22 -13.15
N THR A 37 -4.21 -0.94 -12.72
CA THR A 37 -5.20 -1.70 -13.50
C THR A 37 -6.44 -0.87 -13.81
N ARG A 38 -6.88 -0.03 -12.88
CA ARG A 38 -8.06 0.83 -13.04
C ARG A 38 -7.80 2.08 -13.86
N LEU A 39 -6.63 2.69 -13.73
CA LEU A 39 -6.37 4.04 -14.24
C LEU A 39 -5.46 4.10 -15.46
N ALA A 40 -4.69 3.05 -15.74
CA ALA A 40 -3.77 3.01 -16.87
C ALA A 40 -3.79 1.63 -17.56
N PRO A 41 -4.95 1.15 -18.04
CA PRO A 41 -5.08 -0.18 -18.64
C PRO A 41 -4.20 -0.37 -19.88
N GLY A 42 -3.93 0.70 -20.65
CA GLY A 42 -3.11 0.64 -21.87
C GLY A 42 -1.62 0.38 -21.65
N VAL A 43 -1.09 0.66 -20.45
CA VAL A 43 0.33 0.46 -20.09
C VAL A 43 0.47 -0.37 -18.81
N LYS A 44 -0.52 -1.24 -18.57
CA LYS A 44 -0.73 -1.91 -17.29
C LYS A 44 0.49 -2.70 -16.79
N GLU A 45 1.11 -3.52 -17.64
CA GLU A 45 2.20 -4.40 -17.20
C GLU A 45 3.48 -3.60 -16.90
N ASP A 46 3.83 -2.65 -17.76
CA ASP A 46 4.98 -1.76 -17.54
C ASP A 46 4.79 -0.89 -16.29
N ALA A 47 3.58 -0.34 -16.10
CA ALA A 47 3.26 0.47 -14.94
C ALA A 47 3.31 -0.35 -13.65
N LYS A 48 2.86 -1.61 -13.66
CA LYS A 48 2.99 -2.52 -12.50
C LYS A 48 4.43 -2.87 -12.19
N SER A 49 5.26 -3.11 -13.22
CA SER A 49 6.70 -3.33 -13.02
C SER A 49 7.32 -2.10 -12.36
N LEU A 50 7.00 -0.91 -12.85
CA LEU A 50 7.50 0.34 -12.29
C LEU A 50 7.04 0.55 -10.83
N MET A 51 5.79 0.22 -10.49
CA MET A 51 5.31 0.27 -9.10
C MET A 51 6.09 -0.67 -8.18
N ARG A 52 6.40 -1.88 -8.64
CA ARG A 52 7.23 -2.83 -7.88
C ARG A 52 8.63 -2.25 -7.64
N ASP A 53 9.24 -1.70 -8.69
CA ASP A 53 10.60 -1.19 -8.61
C ASP A 53 10.67 0.04 -7.68
N LEU A 54 9.63 0.90 -7.69
CA LEU A 54 9.46 2.00 -6.72
C LEU A 54 9.37 1.50 -5.27
N VAL A 55 8.54 0.49 -5.00
CA VAL A 55 8.37 -0.08 -3.63
C VAL A 55 9.69 -0.63 -3.09
N TYR A 56 10.49 -1.27 -3.96
CA TYR A 56 11.73 -1.93 -3.56
C TYR A 56 13.01 -1.13 -3.85
N ALA A 57 12.87 0.15 -4.22
CA ALA A 57 13.99 1.04 -4.48
C ALA A 57 14.99 1.04 -3.32
N LYS A 58 16.29 1.01 -3.67
CA LYS A 58 17.41 0.84 -2.72
C LYS A 58 18.12 2.14 -2.36
N SER A 59 17.79 3.23 -3.02
CA SER A 59 18.31 4.57 -2.73
C SER A 59 17.32 5.64 -3.13
N SER A 60 17.51 6.85 -2.58
CA SER A 60 16.72 8.02 -2.96
C SER A 60 16.88 8.34 -4.44
N ALA A 61 18.11 8.26 -4.98
CA ALA A 61 18.38 8.53 -6.38
C ALA A 61 17.62 7.56 -7.31
N ALA A 62 17.70 6.25 -7.03
CA ALA A 62 16.98 5.25 -7.82
C ALA A 62 15.46 5.46 -7.76
N TYR A 63 14.93 5.84 -6.60
CA TYR A 63 13.51 6.12 -6.45
C TYR A 63 13.06 7.31 -7.31
N GLU A 64 13.77 8.44 -7.26
CA GLU A 64 13.42 9.63 -8.03
C GLU A 64 13.54 9.39 -9.54
N GLU A 65 14.54 8.63 -10.00
CA GLU A 65 14.68 8.22 -11.41
C GLU A 65 13.50 7.37 -11.90
N LEU A 66 13.10 6.38 -11.09
CA LEU A 66 11.94 5.53 -11.38
C LEU A 66 10.65 6.37 -11.38
N LYS A 67 10.47 7.25 -10.39
CA LYS A 67 9.29 8.13 -10.29
C LYS A 67 9.17 9.04 -11.50
N ALA A 68 10.28 9.60 -11.97
CA ALA A 68 10.31 10.43 -13.18
C ALA A 68 9.90 9.65 -14.44
N THR A 69 9.96 8.32 -14.43
CA THR A 69 9.53 7.47 -15.55
C THR A 69 8.02 7.30 -15.63
N LEU A 70 7.29 7.49 -14.53
CA LEU A 70 5.85 7.29 -14.50
C LEU A 70 5.08 8.25 -15.43
N PRO A 71 5.34 9.57 -15.47
CA PRO A 71 4.72 10.46 -16.45
C PRO A 71 5.04 10.07 -17.90
N ARG A 72 6.29 9.67 -18.18
CA ARG A 72 6.72 9.25 -19.54
C ARG A 72 5.93 8.05 -20.03
N LEU A 73 5.76 7.05 -19.16
CA LEU A 73 4.94 5.87 -19.43
C LEU A 73 3.47 6.24 -19.69
N LEU A 74 3.00 7.35 -19.13
CA LEU A 74 1.64 7.85 -19.28
C LEU A 74 1.50 8.88 -20.43
N GLY A 75 2.45 8.90 -21.36
CA GLY A 75 2.44 9.79 -22.53
C GLY A 75 2.83 11.23 -22.17
N ASP A 76 3.83 11.39 -21.30
CA ASP A 76 4.30 12.68 -20.77
C ASP A 76 3.20 13.54 -20.12
N ASN A 77 2.15 12.88 -19.63
CA ASN A 77 0.98 13.54 -19.07
C ASN A 77 1.06 13.58 -17.54
N SER A 78 1.66 14.65 -17.01
CA SER A 78 1.68 14.94 -15.56
C SER A 78 0.29 15.20 -14.96
N SER A 79 -0.74 15.43 -15.79
CA SER A 79 -2.12 15.54 -15.34
C SER A 79 -2.87 14.20 -15.26
N HIS A 80 -2.23 13.10 -15.65
CA HIS A 80 -2.85 11.78 -15.65
C HIS A 80 -3.30 11.38 -14.23
N LYS A 81 -4.52 10.87 -14.10
CA LYS A 81 -5.16 10.57 -12.80
C LYS A 81 -4.34 9.59 -11.95
N LEU A 82 -3.69 8.61 -12.59
CA LEU A 82 -2.77 7.69 -11.89
C LEU A 82 -1.61 8.44 -11.24
N TYR A 83 -0.95 9.34 -11.99
CA TYR A 83 0.23 10.06 -11.50
C TYR A 83 -0.14 10.98 -10.34
N LYS A 84 -1.21 11.79 -10.47
CA LYS A 84 -1.72 12.63 -9.38
C LYS A 84 -2.06 11.80 -8.14
N THR A 85 -2.84 10.73 -8.30
CA THR A 85 -3.21 9.86 -7.17
C THR A 85 -1.98 9.23 -6.51
N PHE A 86 -0.96 8.87 -7.29
CA PHE A 86 0.30 8.34 -6.77
C PHE A 86 1.07 9.40 -5.97
N VAL A 87 1.26 10.59 -6.52
CA VAL A 87 1.98 11.68 -5.84
C VAL A 87 1.25 12.07 -4.54
N ASP A 88 -0.05 12.34 -4.62
CA ASP A 88 -0.82 12.88 -3.50
C ASP A 88 -1.04 11.86 -2.35
N ASN A 89 -1.03 10.55 -2.64
CA ASN A 89 -1.45 9.54 -1.65
C ASN A 89 -0.41 8.47 -1.33
N TRP A 90 0.70 8.43 -2.06
CA TRP A 90 1.74 7.40 -1.88
C TRP A 90 3.12 8.01 -1.77
N ASP A 91 3.49 8.89 -2.69
CA ASP A 91 4.80 9.56 -2.69
C ASP A 91 5.03 10.39 -1.42
N LEU A 92 4.02 11.12 -0.95
CA LEU A 92 4.06 11.87 0.31
C LEU A 92 4.38 11.01 1.54
N PHE A 93 4.13 9.70 1.47
CA PHE A 93 4.33 8.75 2.57
C PHE A 93 5.35 7.65 2.19
N GLN A 94 6.27 7.95 1.28
CA GLN A 94 7.26 6.97 0.79
C GLN A 94 8.14 6.37 1.90
N ASP A 95 8.29 7.10 2.99
CA ASP A 95 9.00 6.66 4.18
C ASP A 95 8.34 5.43 4.86
N GLU A 96 7.04 5.22 4.67
CA GLU A 96 6.32 4.12 5.31
C GLU A 96 6.41 2.79 4.54
N TRP A 97 6.65 2.83 3.22
CA TRP A 97 6.53 1.67 2.34
C TRP A 97 7.73 1.41 1.42
N VAL A 98 8.60 2.39 1.17
CA VAL A 98 9.77 2.18 0.30
C VAL A 98 10.92 1.54 1.07
N THR A 99 11.56 0.52 0.49
CA THR A 99 12.61 -0.25 1.17
C THR A 99 13.74 0.61 1.73
N TYR A 100 14.34 1.51 0.94
CA TYR A 100 15.51 2.26 1.40
C TYR A 100 15.21 3.22 2.56
N LYS A 101 13.97 3.68 2.71
CA LYS A 101 13.56 4.53 3.84
C LYS A 101 13.26 3.72 5.10
N ARG A 102 13.05 2.41 4.99
CA ARG A 102 12.72 1.51 6.11
C ARG A 102 13.95 0.89 6.78
N GLY A 103 15.14 1.08 6.20
CA GLY A 103 16.39 0.40 6.59
C GLY A 103 16.85 0.63 8.04
N ASP A 104 16.58 1.80 8.62
CA ASP A 104 17.02 2.16 9.99
C ASP A 104 16.09 1.68 11.11
N VAL A 105 15.01 0.97 10.78
CA VAL A 105 14.09 0.39 11.77
C VAL A 105 14.47 -1.08 11.94
N PRO A 106 14.72 -1.65 13.13
CA PRO A 106 15.02 -3.08 13.27
C PRO A 106 13.85 -3.93 12.77
N HIS A 107 13.94 -4.41 11.52
CA HIS A 107 12.84 -5.11 10.87
C HIS A 107 12.90 -6.61 11.12
N LEU A 108 13.90 -7.12 11.88
CA LEU A 108 14.12 -8.55 12.17
C LEU A 108 13.95 -9.45 10.93
N THR A 109 14.23 -8.92 9.73
CA THR A 109 13.91 -9.55 8.44
C THR A 109 12.45 -10.01 8.26
N ASN A 110 11.53 -9.50 9.09
CA ASN A 110 10.10 -9.74 9.04
C ASN A 110 9.44 -8.85 7.98
N ASN A 111 9.70 -9.19 6.72
CA ASN A 111 9.12 -8.56 5.53
C ASN A 111 7.82 -9.25 5.05
N THR A 112 7.37 -10.30 5.74
CA THR A 112 6.20 -11.10 5.36
C THR A 112 5.04 -10.88 6.32
N ASN A 113 3.97 -10.26 5.82
CA ASN A 113 2.71 -10.09 6.53
C ASN A 113 1.85 -11.37 6.58
N ASN A 114 2.37 -12.49 6.05
CA ASN A 114 1.70 -13.78 6.02
C ASN A 114 1.26 -14.25 7.43
N ARG A 115 1.95 -13.84 8.51
CA ARG A 115 1.58 -14.22 9.88
C ARG A 115 0.30 -13.53 10.36
N ILE A 116 0.19 -12.21 10.16
CA ILE A 116 -0.98 -11.44 10.59
C ILE A 116 -2.14 -11.66 9.62
N GLU A 117 -1.89 -11.68 8.31
CA GLU A 117 -2.93 -11.97 7.30
C GLU A 117 -3.53 -13.35 7.43
N SER A 118 -2.74 -14.40 7.72
CA SER A 118 -3.28 -15.74 7.95
C SER A 118 -4.16 -15.81 9.21
N GLN A 119 -3.81 -15.07 10.26
CA GLN A 119 -4.64 -14.95 11.45
C GLN A 119 -5.95 -14.19 11.18
N TRP A 120 -5.89 -13.07 10.45
CA TRP A 120 -7.10 -12.36 10.02
C TRP A 120 -7.96 -13.15 9.03
N GLY A 121 -7.34 -13.97 8.18
CA GLY A 121 -8.02 -14.91 7.30
C GLY A 121 -8.83 -15.93 8.12
N LYS A 122 -8.20 -16.55 9.13
CA LYS A 122 -8.89 -17.45 10.06
C LYS A 122 -10.02 -16.76 10.82
N LEU A 123 -9.80 -15.56 11.34
CA LEU A 123 -10.83 -14.77 12.03
C LEU A 123 -12.01 -14.41 11.10
N ARG A 124 -11.75 -14.01 9.85
CA ARG A 124 -12.79 -13.73 8.86
C ARG A 124 -13.55 -14.98 8.45
N THR A 125 -12.89 -16.15 8.41
CA THR A 125 -13.57 -17.42 8.16
C THR A 125 -14.50 -17.77 9.31
N LEU A 126 -14.02 -17.63 10.57
CA LEU A 126 -14.84 -17.86 11.76
C LEU A 126 -16.04 -16.91 11.83
N SER A 127 -15.85 -15.61 11.55
CA SER A 127 -16.96 -14.65 11.54
C SER A 127 -17.99 -14.96 10.45
N ARG A 128 -17.54 -15.44 9.28
CA ARG A 128 -18.44 -15.86 8.18
C ARG A 128 -19.20 -17.15 8.51
N THR A 129 -18.60 -18.08 9.26
CA THR A 129 -19.27 -19.30 9.71
C THR A 129 -20.26 -19.07 10.86
N LEU A 130 -20.10 -17.99 11.63
CA LEU A 130 -21.01 -17.61 12.73
C LEU A 130 -22.28 -16.87 12.26
N THR A 131 -22.33 -16.43 11.00
CA THR A 131 -23.55 -16.02 10.30
C THR A 131 -24.05 -17.20 9.46
N PRO A 132 -24.79 -18.16 10.07
CA PRO A 132 -26.18 -17.89 10.44
C PRO A 132 -26.58 -18.53 11.78
N LEU A 133 -26.61 -17.72 12.85
CA LEU A 133 -27.38 -18.03 14.06
C LEU A 133 -28.35 -16.89 14.43
N THR A 134 -28.87 -16.18 13.43
CA THR A 134 -29.99 -15.24 13.59
C THR A 134 -31.36 -15.94 13.61
N SER A 135 -31.43 -17.25 13.83
CA SER A 135 -32.70 -17.98 13.99
C SER A 135 -33.02 -18.43 15.43
N PHE A 136 -32.35 -17.90 16.46
CA PHE A 136 -32.59 -18.34 17.85
C PHE A 136 -33.25 -17.31 18.80
N PHE A 137 -33.70 -16.16 18.31
CA PHE A 137 -34.59 -15.26 19.08
C PHE A 137 -35.84 -14.91 18.27
N GLN A 138 -36.70 -15.93 18.08
CA GLN A 138 -38.14 -15.74 17.92
C GLN A 138 -38.85 -16.63 18.96
N ARG A 139 -39.05 -16.06 20.15
CA ARG A 139 -40.24 -16.27 20.99
C ARG A 139 -40.39 -15.07 21.91
#